data_AF-A0AA90VGF2-F1
#
_entry.id   AF-A0AA90VGF2-F1
#
_cell.length_a   1.000
_cell.length_b   1.000
_cell.length_c   1.000
_cell.angle_alpha   90.00
_cell.angle_beta   90.00
_cell.angle_gamma   90.00
#
_symmetry.space_group_name_H-M   'P 1'
#
loop_
_entity.id
_entity.type
_entity.pdbx_description
1 polymer ?
#
loop_
_entity_poly.entity_id
_entity_poly.type
_entity_poly.pdbx_seq_one_letter_code
_entity_poly.pdbx_strand_id
1 'polypeptide(L)'
;MPKIEIMINGKAYPCRQTMGAMLRFKKETGKEVTELGNSLSDMCAYLFCCVASACKHDGVKFDMSLMDFADSLTPEDLNKWTDTVNATAGQAPDDTDMEGEKKS
;
A
#
# COMPACT_ATOMS: atom_id res chain seq x y z
N MET A 1 0.95 -5.26 -13.55
CA MET A 1 0.76 -5.17 -12.09
C MET A 1 -0.73 -5.28 -11.80
N PRO A 2 -1.16 -6.18 -10.91
CA PRO A 2 -2.56 -6.21 -10.48
C PRO A 2 -2.95 -4.85 -9.88
N LYS A 3 -4.13 -4.35 -10.26
CA LYS A 3 -4.66 -3.13 -9.67
C LYS A 3 -5.20 -3.50 -8.29
N ILE A 4 -4.48 -3.11 -7.24
CA ILE A 4 -4.99 -3.21 -5.87
C ILE A 4 -5.93 -2.01 -5.67
N GLU A 5 -7.18 -2.30 -5.37
CA GLU A 5 -8.21 -1.30 -5.09
C GLU A 5 -8.84 -1.61 -3.73
N ILE A 6 -9.21 -0.56 -2.99
CA ILE A 6 -9.90 -0.68 -1.71
C ILE A 6 -11.26 0.01 -1.78
N MET A 7 -12.28 -0.63 -1.22
CA MET A 7 -13.62 -0.07 -1.11
C MET A 7 -13.74 0.71 0.19
N ILE A 8 -14.08 2.00 0.09
CA ILE A 8 -14.26 2.90 1.23
C ILE A 8 -15.58 3.62 1.01
N ASN A 9 -16.52 3.48 1.95
CA ASN A 9 -17.87 4.05 1.84
C ASN A 9 -18.57 3.74 0.50
N GLY A 10 -18.39 2.53 -0.03
CA GLY A 10 -18.98 2.09 -1.29
C GLY A 10 -18.30 2.62 -2.56
N LYS A 11 -17.16 3.31 -2.44
CA LYS A 11 -16.35 3.77 -3.57
C LYS A 11 -15.02 3.06 -3.63
N ALA A 12 -14.65 2.58 -4.82
CA ALA A 12 -13.34 1.98 -5.08
C ALA A 12 -12.28 3.08 -5.23
N TYR A 13 -11.18 2.92 -4.50
CA TYR A 13 -10.01 3.79 -4.58
C TYR A 13 -8.78 2.99 -4.97
N PRO A 14 -7.92 3.53 -5.85
CA PRO A 14 -6.67 2.88 -6.20
C PRO A 14 -5.74 2.87 -4.98
N CYS A 15 -5.07 1.74 -4.76
CA CYS A 15 -4.09 1.56 -3.71
C CYS A 15 -2.78 1.04 -4.32
N ARG A 16 -1.67 1.74 -4.13
CA ARG A 16 -0.34 1.27 -4.59
C ARG A 16 0.74 1.58 -3.58
N GLN A 17 1.59 0.58 -3.34
CA GLN A 17 2.82 0.72 -2.58
C GLN A 17 3.85 1.47 -3.42
N THR A 18 3.79 2.79 -3.37
CA THR A 18 4.74 3.66 -4.09
C THR A 18 5.76 4.23 -3.11
N MET A 19 6.94 4.62 -3.60
CA MET A 19 7.91 5.38 -2.79
C MET A 19 7.29 6.63 -2.15
N GLY A 20 6.36 7.28 -2.85
CA GLY A 20 5.60 8.42 -2.32
C GLY A 20 4.69 8.06 -1.14
N ALA A 21 4.17 6.82 -1.08
CA ALA A 21 3.40 6.34 0.05
C ALA A 21 4.30 6.10 1.26
N MET A 22 5.49 5.53 1.05
CA MET A 22 6.47 5.29 2.12
C MET A 22 6.96 6.59 2.74
N LEU A 23 7.29 7.60 1.91
CA LEU A 23 7.71 8.92 2.40
C LEU A 23 6.60 9.66 3.16
N ARG A 24 5.34 9.53 2.72
CA ARG A 24 4.19 10.10 3.45
C ARG A 24 4.01 9.43 4.80
N PHE A 25 4.09 8.09 4.84
CA PHE A 25 3.99 7.35 6.10
C PHE A 25 5.05 7.81 7.09
N LYS A 26 6.32 7.89 6.66
CA LYS A 26 7.40 8.42 7.49
C LYS A 26 7.13 9.83 8.00
N LYS A 27 6.53 10.69 7.17
CA LYS A 27 6.18 12.05 7.57
C LYS A 27 5.05 12.08 8.61
N GLU A 28 4.06 11.20 8.50
CA GLU A 28 2.91 11.14 9.42
C GLU A 28 3.25 10.49 10.76
N THR A 29 4.02 9.40 10.76
CA THR A 29 4.26 8.58 11.96
C THR A 29 5.66 8.76 12.55
N GLY A 30 6.61 9.31 11.79
CA GLY A 30 8.03 9.37 12.15
C GLY A 30 8.78 8.05 11.99
N LYS A 31 8.13 6.99 11.49
CA LYS A 31 8.69 5.63 11.38
C LYS A 31 8.88 5.21 9.93
N GLU A 32 9.81 4.31 9.68
CA GLU A 32 9.93 3.68 8.37
C GLU A 32 8.86 2.60 8.17
N VAL A 33 8.49 2.35 6.92
CA VAL A 33 7.57 1.25 6.56
C VAL A 33 8.17 -0.11 6.95
N THR A 34 9.49 -0.23 6.98
CA THR A 34 10.19 -1.44 7.45
C THR A 34 10.01 -1.70 8.95
N GLU A 35 9.55 -0.71 9.71
CA GLU A 35 9.26 -0.82 11.15
C GLU A 35 7.77 -1.12 11.41
N LEU A 36 6.96 -1.35 10.37
CA LEU A 36 5.60 -1.86 10.50
C LEU A 36 5.62 -3.27 11.08
N GLY A 37 5.46 -3.36 12.40
CA GLY A 37 5.07 -4.60 13.08
C GLY A 37 3.56 -4.83 13.03
N ASN A 38 3.02 -5.46 14.08
CA ASN A 38 1.58 -5.76 14.23
C ASN A 38 0.72 -4.57 14.70
N SER A 39 1.16 -3.34 14.48
CA SER A 39 0.45 -2.14 14.93
C SER A 39 -0.64 -1.77 13.93
N LEU A 40 -1.90 -2.07 14.28
CA LEU A 40 -3.08 -1.74 13.45
C LEU A 40 -3.15 -0.26 13.08
N SER A 41 -2.77 0.63 14.00
CA SER A 41 -2.76 2.07 13.76
C SER A 41 -1.71 2.46 12.71
N ASP A 42 -0.50 1.89 12.81
CA ASP A 42 0.55 2.14 11.81
C ASP A 42 0.15 1.54 10.45
N MET A 43 -0.49 0.36 10.42
CA MET A 43 -0.99 -0.25 9.18
C MET A 43 -2.07 0.62 8.53
N CYS A 44 -3.00 1.16 9.32
CA CYS A 44 -4.04 2.06 8.82
C CYS A 44 -3.43 3.33 8.21
N ALA A 45 -2.48 3.96 8.91
CA ALA A 45 -1.76 5.12 8.38
C ALA A 45 -1.00 4.80 7.09
N TYR A 46 -0.38 3.63 7.00
CA TYR A 46 0.34 3.22 5.81
C TYR A 46 -0.60 2.95 4.62
N LEU A 47 -1.72 2.28 4.85
CA LEU A 47 -2.77 2.07 3.85
C LEU A 47 -3.32 3.41 3.33
N PHE A 48 -3.63 4.36 4.22
CA PHE A 48 -4.03 5.72 3.83
C PHE A 48 -2.99 6.36 2.91
N CYS A 49 -1.71 6.26 3.26
CA CYS A 49 -0.63 6.80 2.43
C CYS A 49 -0.56 6.13 1.05
N CYS A 50 -0.82 4.83 0.96
CA CYS A 50 -0.88 4.10 -0.31
C CYS A 50 -2.01 4.59 -1.20
N VAL A 51 -3.21 4.79 -0.63
CA VAL A 51 -4.38 5.30 -1.35
C VAL A 51 -4.17 6.75 -1.78
N ALA A 52 -3.75 7.63 -0.87
CA ALA A 52 -3.52 9.05 -1.18
C ALA A 52 -2.45 9.24 -2.27
N SER A 53 -1.41 8.41 -2.26
CA SER A 53 -0.35 8.46 -3.28
C SER A 53 -0.84 7.98 -4.64
N ALA A 54 -1.57 6.86 -4.67
CA ALA A 54 -2.12 6.31 -5.91
C ALA A 54 -3.20 7.24 -6.50
N CYS A 55 -4.07 7.80 -5.67
CA CYS A 55 -5.07 8.78 -6.09
C CYS A 55 -4.41 10.01 -6.70
N LYS A 56 -3.34 10.54 -6.09
CA LYS A 56 -2.59 11.67 -6.65
C LYS A 56 -1.96 11.34 -8.01
N HIS A 57 -1.44 10.12 -8.17
CA HIS A 57 -0.84 9.68 -9.44
C HIS A 57 -1.88 9.49 -10.54
N ASP A 58 -3.03 8.90 -10.20
CA ASP A 58 -4.09 8.56 -11.16
C ASP A 58 -5.11 9.70 -11.37
N GLY A 59 -4.91 10.86 -10.72
CA GLY A 59 -5.81 12.01 -10.82
C GLY A 59 -7.18 11.80 -10.16
N VAL A 60 -7.29 10.84 -9.24
CA VAL A 60 -8.53 10.54 -8.49
C VAL A 60 -8.66 11.50 -7.32
N LYS A 61 -9.83 12.14 -7.18
CA LYS A 61 -10.14 13.03 -6.06
C LYS A 61 -10.22 12.24 -4.75
N PHE A 62 -9.35 12.57 -3.80
CA PHE A 62 -9.24 11.97 -2.47
C PHE A 62 -9.00 13.09 -1.44
N ASP A 63 -10.09 13.56 -0.83
CA ASP A 63 -10.09 14.70 0.12
C ASP A 63 -10.31 14.25 1.57
N MET A 64 -10.24 12.94 1.86
CA MET A 64 -10.37 12.43 3.22
C MET A 64 -9.09 12.70 4.01
N SER A 65 -9.23 13.11 5.28
CA SER A 65 -8.11 13.11 6.21
C SER A 65 -7.78 11.68 6.65
N LEU A 66 -6.65 11.49 7.33
CA LEU A 66 -6.28 10.19 7.90
C LEU A 66 -7.36 9.69 8.88
N MET A 67 -7.97 10.59 9.67
CA MET A 67 -9.02 10.23 10.63
C MET A 67 -10.32 9.84 9.91
N ASP A 68 -10.77 10.62 8.93
CA ASP A 68 -12.00 10.29 8.18
C ASP A 68 -11.86 8.94 7.45
N PHE A 69 -10.64 8.66 6.97
CA PHE A 69 -10.31 7.39 6.36
C PHE A 69 -10.34 6.24 7.37
N ALA A 70 -9.74 6.42 8.54
CA ALA A 70 -9.74 5.42 9.61
C ALA A 70 -11.16 5.14 10.14
N ASP A 71 -12.00 6.17 10.27
CA ASP A 71 -13.41 6.04 10.67
C ASP A 71 -14.25 5.26 9.64
N SER A 72 -13.79 5.21 8.39
CA SER A 72 -14.44 4.49 7.29
C SER A 72 -13.93 3.05 7.11
N LEU A 73 -12.96 2.62 7.91
CA LEU A 73 -12.35 1.30 7.81
C LEU A 73 -12.64 0.45 9.05
N THR A 74 -12.85 -0.84 8.82
CA THR A 74 -12.87 -1.82 9.90
C THR A 74 -11.52 -2.55 10.00
N PRO A 75 -11.22 -3.18 11.14
CA PRO A 75 -10.05 -4.06 11.26
C PRO A 75 -10.05 -5.20 10.23
N GLU A 76 -11.22 -5.68 9.80
CA GLU A 76 -11.33 -6.71 8.76
C GLU A 76 -10.88 -6.21 7.39
N ASP A 77 -11.17 -4.95 7.05
CA ASP A 77 -10.75 -4.35 5.78
C ASP A 77 -9.23 -4.19 5.73
N LEU A 78 -8.61 -3.81 6.87
CA LEU A 78 -7.16 -3.75 7.01
C LEU A 78 -6.50 -5.12 6.84
N ASN A 79 -7.07 -6.17 7.44
CA ASN A 79 -6.55 -7.53 7.30
C ASN A 79 -6.64 -8.02 5.85
N LYS A 80 -7.80 -7.85 5.19
CA LYS A 80 -7.98 -8.21 3.76
C LYS A 80 -6.97 -7.49 2.87
N TRP A 81 -6.74 -6.21 3.13
CA TRP A 81 -5.75 -5.44 2.39
C TRP A 81 -4.33 -5.97 2.64
N THR A 82 -3.99 -6.27 3.90
CA THR A 82 -2.67 -6.81 4.28
C THR A 82 -2.42 -8.15 3.61
N ASP A 83 -3.41 -9.04 3.58
CA ASP A 83 -3.34 -10.32 2.87
C ASP A 83 -3.13 -10.12 1.36
N THR A 84 -3.87 -9.18 0.76
CA THR A 84 -3.74 -8.85 -0.67
C THR A 84 -2.35 -8.30 -1.00
N VAL A 85 -1.84 -7.41 -0.15
CA VAL A 85 -0.51 -6.80 -0.30
C VAL A 85 0.58 -7.84 -0.09
N ASN A 86 0.50 -8.70 0.93
CA ASN A 86 1.48 -9.75 1.16
C ASN A 86 1.48 -10.80 0.04
N ALA A 87 0.31 -11.17 -0.47
CA ALA A 87 0.18 -12.03 -1.65
C ALA A 87 0.81 -11.41 -2.91
N THR A 88 0.79 -10.08 -3.02
CA THR A 88 1.38 -9.35 -4.16
C THR A 88 2.86 -9.00 -3.92
N ALA A 89 3.30 -8.83 -2.67
CA ALA A 89 4.68 -8.58 -2.27
C ALA A 89 5.58 -9.83 -2.41
N GLY A 90 4.96 -11.02 -2.55
CA GLY A 90 5.61 -12.22 -3.09
C GLY A 90 6.00 -12.13 -4.57
N GLN A 91 5.69 -11.01 -5.25
CA GLN A 91 6.24 -10.61 -6.56
C GLN A 91 7.11 -9.34 -6.39
N ALA A 92 8.06 -9.36 -5.46
CA ALA A 92 9.37 -8.81 -5.80
C ALA A 92 9.90 -9.61 -7.00
N PRO A 93 10.64 -9.04 -7.95
CA PRO A 93 11.20 -9.81 -9.05
C PRO A 93 12.00 -10.96 -8.42
N ASP A 94 11.54 -12.18 -8.64
CA ASP A 94 12.41 -13.34 -8.56
C ASP A 94 13.51 -13.03 -9.57
N ASP A 95 14.74 -12.92 -9.09
CA ASP A 95 15.95 -12.97 -9.91
C ASP A 95 16.01 -14.37 -10.58
N THR A 96 15.10 -14.63 -11.51
CA THR A 96 15.23 -15.69 -12.49
C THR A 96 15.45 -15.04 -13.85
N ASP A 97 16.51 -15.52 -14.50
CA ASP A 97 16.92 -15.28 -15.89
C ASP A 97 18.03 -14.24 -16.14
N MET A 98 19.22 -14.48 -15.58
CA MET A 98 20.44 -14.41 -16.41
C MET A 98 20.83 -15.81 -16.87
N GLU A 99 20.11 -16.27 -17.90
CA GLU A 99 20.58 -17.32 -18.80
C GLU A 99 21.76 -16.76 -19.60
N GLY A 100 22.94 -17.33 -19.36
CA GLY A 100 24.20 -16.93 -19.98
C GLY A 100 25.09 -18.14 -20.17
N GLU A 101 24.69 -19.03 -21.07
CA GLU A 101 25.62 -19.95 -21.71
C GLU A 101 26.87 -19.20 -22.19
N LYS A 102 28.06 -19.67 -21.82
CA LYS A 102 29.17 -19.83 -22.76
C LYS A 102 30.19 -20.83 -22.23
N LYS A 103 30.10 -22.04 -22.78
CA LYS A 103 31.27 -22.86 -23.08
C LYS A 103 32.30 -22.02 -23.82
N SER A 104 33.53 -21.96 -23.32
CA SER A 104 34.78 -22.04 -24.08
C SER A 104 35.93 -22.30 -23.11
#